data_AF-A0A7V5YXV1-F1
#
_entry.id   AF-A0A7V5YXV1-F1
#
_cell.length_a   1.000
_cell.length_b   1.000
_cell.length_c   1.000
_cell.angle_alpha   90.00
_cell.angle_beta   90.00
_cell.angle_gamma   90.00
#
_symmetry.space_group_name_H-M   'P 1'
#
loop_
_entity.id
_entity.type
_entity.pdbx_description
1 polymer ?
#
loop_
_entity_poly.entity_id
_entity_poly.type
_entity_poly.pdbx_seq_one_letter_code
_entity_poly.pdbx_strand_id
1 'polypeptide(L)'
;MKRTLRELAGCAHAAELARELSALSVKFDEWKAGRITVWELREAIHRFDCDTARTLAGRYDERNVPPEISVAYALTAGLLDEDEVPEEAMPYLAQALGFYGYGARQARDGEGDELP
;
A
#
# COMPACT_ATOMS: atom_id res chain seq x y z
N MET A 1 -0.07 8.02 -20.79
CA MET A 1 0.74 7.95 -19.56
C MET A 1 0.06 8.52 -18.32
N LYS A 2 -0.28 9.82 -18.26
CA LYS A 2 -0.95 10.41 -17.07
C LYS A 2 -2.24 9.69 -16.62
N ARG A 3 -2.99 9.09 -17.54
CA ARG A 3 -4.19 8.29 -17.20
C ARG A 3 -3.79 6.96 -16.53
N THR A 4 -2.87 6.22 -17.15
CA THR A 4 -2.32 4.96 -16.64
C THR A 4 -1.76 5.09 -15.22
N LEU A 5 -0.99 6.13 -14.94
CA LEU A 5 -0.42 6.35 -13.60
C LEU A 5 -1.50 6.63 -12.54
N ARG A 6 -2.61 7.28 -12.91
CA ARG A 6 -3.75 7.46 -12.00
C ARG A 6 -4.51 6.18 -11.77
N GLU A 7 -4.70 5.37 -12.82
CA GLU A 7 -5.32 4.05 -12.70
C GLU A 7 -4.51 3.17 -11.74
N LEU A 8 -3.18 3.13 -11.89
CA LEU A 8 -2.27 2.43 -10.98
C LEU A 8 -2.32 3.00 -9.56
N ALA A 9 -2.34 4.33 -9.39
CA ALA A 9 -2.47 4.95 -8.07
C ALA A 9 -3.82 4.59 -7.40
N GLY A 10 -4.89 4.46 -8.18
CA GLY A 10 -6.18 3.98 -7.72
C GLY A 10 -6.14 2.52 -7.28
N CYS A 11 -5.48 1.65 -8.05
CA CYS A 11 -5.25 0.26 -7.67
C CYS A 11 -4.44 0.15 -6.37
N ALA A 12 -3.34 0.89 -6.26
CA ALA A 12 -2.53 0.97 -5.04
C ALA A 12 -3.34 1.39 -3.82
N HIS A 13 -4.18 2.42 -3.97
CA HIS A 13 -5.05 2.89 -2.90
C HIS A 13 -6.03 1.80 -2.46
N ALA A 14 -6.66 1.11 -3.42
CA ALA A 14 -7.58 0.02 -3.12
C ALA A 14 -6.89 -1.16 -2.43
N ALA A 15 -5.68 -1.53 -2.89
CA ALA A 15 -4.89 -2.60 -2.29
C ALA A 15 -4.49 -2.28 -0.85
N GLU A 16 -4.04 -1.05 -0.58
CA GLU A 16 -3.70 -0.63 0.77
C GLU A 16 -4.93 -0.59 1.69
N LEU A 17 -6.05 -0.05 1.21
CA LEU A 17 -7.30 -0.05 1.95
C LEU A 17 -7.75 -1.49 2.28
N ALA A 18 -7.65 -2.41 1.33
CA ALA A 18 -7.98 -3.82 1.54
C ALA A 18 -7.09 -4.47 2.62
N ARG A 19 -5.79 -4.15 2.65
CA ARG A 19 -4.86 -4.62 3.69
C ARG A 19 -5.26 -4.12 5.08
N GLU A 20 -5.56 -2.83 5.21
CA GLU A 20 -5.97 -2.24 6.49
C GLU A 20 -7.33 -2.77 6.97
N LEU A 21 -8.29 -2.94 6.06
CA LEU A 21 -9.59 -3.55 6.37
C LEU A 21 -9.45 -5.02 6.77
N SER A 22 -8.51 -5.75 6.17
CA SER A 22 -8.23 -7.14 6.55
C SER A 22 -7.69 -7.22 7.98
N ALA A 23 -6.80 -6.31 8.36
CA ALA A 23 -6.32 -6.22 9.74
C ALA A 23 -7.45 -5.88 10.73
N LEU A 24 -8.37 -4.98 10.36
CA LEU A 24 -9.55 -4.67 11.17
C LEU A 24 -10.51 -5.87 11.27
N SER A 25 -10.69 -6.64 10.21
CA SER A 25 -11.52 -7.85 10.20
C SER A 25 -11.05 -8.88 11.23
N VAL A 26 -9.73 -9.05 11.40
CA VAL A 26 -9.17 -9.92 12.45
C VAL A 26 -9.65 -9.50 13.84
N LYS A 27 -9.79 -8.19 14.11
CA LYS A 27 -10.31 -7.70 15.40
C LYS A 27 -11.77 -8.06 15.62
N PHE A 28 -12.59 -8.07 14.58
CA PHE A 28 -13.96 -8.58 14.69
C PHE A 28 -13.99 -10.07 15.05
N ASP A 29 -13.10 -10.88 14.47
CA ASP A 29 -13.04 -12.30 14.76
C ASP A 29 -12.46 -12.61 16.15
N GLU A 30 -11.48 -11.83 16.61
CA GLU A 30 -11.02 -11.86 18.00
C GLU A 30 -12.15 -11.54 19.00
N TRP A 31 -12.97 -10.53 18.70
CA TRP A 31 -14.10 -10.15 19.55
C TRP A 31 -15.17 -11.25 19.60
N LYS A 32 -15.56 -11.82 18.45
CA LYS A 32 -16.51 -12.95 18.39
C LYS A 32 -15.99 -14.17 19.17
N ALA A 33 -14.67 -14.38 19.17
CA ALA A 33 -14.02 -15.44 19.94
C ALA A 33 -13.84 -15.11 21.43
N GLY A 34 -14.27 -13.93 21.89
CA GLY A 34 -14.11 -13.48 23.28
C GLY A 34 -12.68 -13.15 23.68
N ARG A 35 -11.75 -13.00 22.72
CA ARG A 35 -10.33 -12.67 22.97
C ARG A 35 -10.11 -11.20 23.27
N ILE A 36 -10.98 -10.34 22.73
CA ILE A 36 -11.01 -8.90 23.04
C ILE A 36 -12.42 -8.49 23.44
N THR A 37 -12.49 -7.41 24.21
CA THR A 37 -13.73 -6.79 24.67
C THR A 37 -14.38 -5.94 23.57
N VAL A 38 -15.65 -5.59 23.78
CA VAL A 38 -16.36 -4.63 22.91
C VAL A 38 -15.69 -3.25 22.89
N TRP A 39 -15.02 -2.86 23.98
CA TRP A 39 -14.32 -1.57 24.08
C TRP A 39 -13.04 -1.56 23.24
N GLU A 40 -12.28 -2.65 23.26
CA GLU A 40 -11.09 -2.81 22.42
C GLU A 40 -11.44 -2.86 20.93
N LEU A 41 -12.53 -3.55 20.56
CA LEU A 41 -13.01 -3.52 19.18
C LEU A 41 -13.45 -2.10 18.75
N ARG A 42 -14.19 -1.39 19.61
CA ARG A 42 -14.61 0.00 19.35
C ARG A 42 -13.41 0.91 19.13
N GLU A 43 -12.36 0.76 19.92
CA GLU A 43 -11.12 1.53 19.78
C GLU A 43 -10.39 1.22 18.48
N ALA A 44 -10.34 -0.05 18.07
CA ALA A 44 -9.76 -0.44 16.78
C ALA A 44 -10.51 0.18 15.59
N ILE A 45 -11.84 0.19 15.62
CA ILE A 45 -12.68 0.85 14.61
C ILE A 45 -12.42 2.36 14.61
N HIS A 46 -12.41 2.99 15.79
CA HIS A 46 -12.18 4.43 15.90
C HIS A 46 -10.82 4.84 15.33
N ARG A 47 -9.76 4.06 15.62
CA ARG A 47 -8.42 4.29 15.06
C ARG A 47 -8.40 4.15 13.54
N PHE A 48 -9.08 3.14 13.00
CA PHE A 48 -9.19 2.98 11.55
C PHE A 48 -9.84 4.21 10.91
N ASP A 49 -10.96 4.69 11.47
CA ASP A 49 -11.70 5.83 10.94
C ASP A 49 -10.94 7.16 11.08
N CYS A 50 -10.25 7.38 12.21
CA CYS A 50 -9.58 8.66 12.48
C CYS A 50 -8.17 8.76 11.88
N ASP A 51 -7.36 7.71 12.02
CA ASP A 51 -5.93 7.77 11.72
C ASP A 51 -5.62 7.12 10.39
N THR A 52 -6.09 5.88 10.19
CA THR A 52 -5.78 5.11 8.98
C THR A 52 -6.46 5.72 7.76
N ALA A 53 -7.77 5.95 7.81
CA ALA A 53 -8.52 6.52 6.68
C ALA A 53 -8.00 7.91 6.28
N ARG A 54 -7.64 8.75 7.27
CA ARG A 54 -7.07 10.07 7.03
C ARG A 54 -5.68 10.00 6.40
N THR A 55 -4.85 9.06 6.85
CA THR A 55 -3.50 8.85 6.31
C THR A 55 -3.57 8.35 4.87
N LEU A 56 -4.43 7.38 4.58
CA LEU A 56 -4.67 6.88 3.21
C LEU A 56 -5.19 8.00 2.31
N ALA A 57 -6.21 8.74 2.75
CA ALA A 57 -6.76 9.85 1.98
C ALA A 57 -5.71 10.91 1.63
N GLY A 58 -4.79 11.23 2.55
CA GLY A 58 -3.71 12.17 2.28
C GLY A 58 -2.64 11.63 1.32
N ARG A 59 -2.33 10.33 1.40
CA ARG A 59 -1.28 9.69 0.56
C ARG A 59 -1.69 9.52 -0.90
N TYR A 60 -2.99 9.37 -1.15
CA TYR A 60 -3.55 9.18 -2.49
C TYR A 60 -4.38 10.38 -2.96
N ASP A 61 -4.26 11.55 -2.31
CA ASP A 61 -4.91 12.77 -2.76
C ASP A 61 -4.24 13.29 -4.03
N GLU A 62 -4.85 13.04 -5.19
CA GLU A 62 -4.36 13.47 -6.51
C GLU A 62 -4.15 14.99 -6.65
N ARG A 63 -4.72 15.81 -5.74
CA ARG A 63 -4.52 17.27 -5.75
C ARG A 63 -3.15 17.66 -5.18
N ASN A 64 -2.62 16.84 -4.28
CA ASN A 64 -1.45 17.17 -3.47
C ASN A 64 -0.29 16.19 -3.68
N VAL A 65 -0.58 14.97 -4.14
CA VAL A 65 0.41 13.91 -4.35
C VAL A 65 0.41 13.51 -5.84
N PRO A 66 1.55 13.66 -6.54
CA PRO A 66 1.68 13.16 -7.90
C PRO A 66 1.52 11.63 -7.94
N PRO A 67 0.83 11.07 -8.94
CA PRO A 67 0.56 9.64 -9.00
C PRO A 67 1.85 8.79 -9.08
N GLU A 68 2.94 9.34 -9.62
CA GLU A 68 4.25 8.69 -9.66
C GLU A 68 4.78 8.37 -8.26
N ILE A 69 4.52 9.25 -7.28
CA ILE A 69 4.94 9.07 -5.88
C ILE A 69 4.11 7.96 -5.22
N SER A 70 2.78 7.99 -5.41
CA SER A 70 1.88 6.98 -4.85
C SER A 70 2.16 5.59 -5.40
N VAL A 71 2.39 5.47 -6.72
CA VAL A 71 2.71 4.19 -7.38
C VAL A 71 4.09 3.68 -6.95
N ALA A 72 5.11 4.55 -6.88
CA ALA A 72 6.43 4.14 -6.41
C ALA A 72 6.40 3.66 -4.96
N TYR A 73 5.66 4.35 -4.08
CA TYR A 73 5.43 3.86 -2.72
C TYR A 73 4.77 2.48 -2.73
N ALA A 74 3.72 2.29 -3.52
CA ALA A 74 2.98 1.04 -3.58
C ALA A 74 3.84 -0.14 -4.00
N LEU A 75 4.66 0.02 -5.05
CA LEU A 75 5.66 -0.97 -5.46
C LEU A 75 6.64 -1.28 -4.31
N THR A 76 7.19 -0.24 -3.66
CA THR A 76 8.14 -0.44 -2.55
C THR A 76 7.51 -1.06 -1.29
N ALA A 77 6.19 -0.93 -1.13
CA ALA A 77 5.42 -1.44 -0.01
C ALA A 77 4.82 -2.83 -0.30
N GLY A 78 5.06 -3.40 -1.48
CA GLY A 78 4.48 -4.68 -1.93
C GLY A 78 2.95 -4.62 -2.05
N LEU A 79 2.40 -3.44 -2.37
CA LEU A 79 0.97 -3.22 -2.59
C LEU A 79 0.59 -3.38 -4.07
N LEU A 80 1.57 -3.23 -4.96
CA LEU A 80 1.50 -3.53 -6.37
C LEU A 80 2.72 -4.37 -6.73
N ASP A 81 2.54 -5.32 -7.62
CA ASP A 81 3.63 -6.09 -8.22
C ASP A 81 4.17 -5.38 -9.48
N GLU A 82 5.43 -5.64 -9.84
CA GLU A 82 6.05 -5.06 -11.04
C GLU A 82 5.32 -5.45 -12.31
N ASP A 83 4.83 -6.70 -12.36
CA ASP A 83 4.09 -7.25 -13.50
C ASP A 83 2.74 -6.54 -13.72
N GLU A 84 2.22 -5.86 -12.70
CA GLU A 84 1.01 -5.05 -12.80
C GLU A 84 1.27 -3.65 -13.39
N VAL A 85 2.55 -3.25 -13.49
CA VAL A 85 2.97 -1.94 -13.98
C VAL A 85 3.47 -2.08 -15.42
N PRO A 86 2.84 -1.41 -16.41
CA PRO A 86 3.32 -1.43 -17.78
C PRO A 86 4.76 -0.93 -17.88
N GLU A 87 5.59 -1.62 -18.66
CA GLU A 87 7.01 -1.27 -18.84
C GLU A 87 7.18 0.20 -19.29
N GLU A 88 6.25 0.73 -20.08
CA GLU A 88 6.31 2.11 -20.55
C GLU A 88 6.08 3.15 -19.44
N ALA A 89 5.52 2.75 -18.29
CA ALA A 89 5.35 3.59 -17.12
C ALA A 89 6.62 3.65 -16.24
N MET A 90 7.49 2.65 -16.30
CA MET A 90 8.70 2.55 -15.46
C MET A 90 9.65 3.76 -15.56
N PRO A 91 9.91 4.33 -16.75
CA PRO A 91 10.75 5.53 -16.85
C PRO A 91 10.19 6.74 -16.09
N TYR A 92 8.86 6.83 -15.96
CA TYR A 92 8.18 7.92 -15.25
C TYR A 92 8.23 7.73 -13.73
N LEU A 93 8.37 6.49 -13.27
CA LEU A 93 8.48 6.13 -11.86
C LEU A 93 9.93 6.16 -11.35
N ALA A 94 10.93 6.08 -12.23
CA ALA A 94 12.34 5.90 -11.88
C ALA A 94 12.86 6.89 -10.82
N GLN A 95 12.52 8.17 -10.91
CA GLN A 95 12.92 9.16 -9.91
C GLN A 95 12.28 8.88 -8.54
N ALA A 96 10.99 8.58 -8.51
CA ALA A 96 10.25 8.29 -7.29
C ALA A 96 10.68 6.95 -6.66
N LEU A 97 10.92 5.92 -7.49
CA LEU A 97 11.46 4.63 -7.05
C LEU A 97 12.87 4.78 -6.46
N GLY A 98 13.70 5.66 -7.04
CA GLY A 98 15.00 6.02 -6.50
C GLY A 98 14.90 6.66 -5.11
N PHE A 99 13.92 7.55 -4.89
CA PHE A 99 13.66 8.16 -3.58
C PHE A 99 13.31 7.12 -2.49
N TYR A 100 12.53 6.09 -2.83
CA TYR A 100 12.15 5.02 -1.90
C TYR A 100 13.17 3.86 -1.80
N GLY A 101 14.29 3.94 -2.52
CA GLY A 101 15.35 2.93 -2.49
C GLY A 101 14.97 1.60 -3.13
N TYR A 102 14.07 1.61 -4.12
CA TYR A 102 13.49 0.41 -4.72
C TYR A 102 14.51 -0.60 -5.25
N GLY A 103 15.48 -0.15 -6.05
CA GLY A 103 16.49 -1.04 -6.64
C GLY A 103 17.41 -1.73 -5.63
N ALA A 104 17.56 -1.19 -4.42
CA ALA A 104 18.34 -1.82 -3.35
C ALA A 104 17.56 -2.91 -2.60
N ARG A 105 16.22 -2.95 -2.71
CA ARG A 105 15.40 -4.06 -2.17
C ARG A 105 15.33 -5.23 -3.13
N GLN A 106 15.10 -4.99 -4.42
CA GLN A 106 15.10 -6.07 -5.42
C GLN A 106 16.40 -6.89 -5.39
N ALA A 107 17.55 -6.22 -5.25
CA ALA A 107 18.84 -6.90 -5.14
C ALA A 107 18.96 -7.80 -3.89
N ARG A 108 18.22 -7.51 -2.81
CA ARG A 108 18.19 -8.32 -1.59
C ARG A 108 17.18 -9.46 -1.66
N ASP A 109 16.04 -9.22 -2.31
CA ASP A 109 14.96 -10.21 -2.44
C ASP A 109 15.30 -11.25 -3.53
N GLY A 110 16.03 -10.85 -4.58
CA GLY A 110 16.53 -11.75 -5.64
C GLY A 110 17.74 -12.61 -5.25
N GLU A 111 18.41 -12.33 -4.13
CA GLU A 111 19.55 -13.12 -3.63
C GLU A 111 19.09 -14.26 -2.67
N GLY A 112 17.77 -14.40 -2.45
CA GLY A 112 17.17 -15.40 -1.56
C GLY A 112 16.77 -16.73 -2.21
N ASP A 113 16.83 -16.86 -3.54
CA ASP A 113 16.32 -18.03 -4.28
C ASP A 113 17.43 -18.88 -4.94
N GLU A 114 18.68 -18.70 -4.52
CA GLU A 114 19.81 -19.54 -4.93
C GLU A 114 20.57 -20.07 -3.70
N LEU A 115 20.00 -21.10 -3.05
CA LEU A 115 20.78 -22.04 -2.24
C LEU A 115 20.50 -23.47 -2.72
N PRO A 116 21.55 -24.25 -3.07
CA PRO A 116 21.44 -25.61 -3.60
C PRO A 116 20.97 -26.64 -2.58
#